data_AF-A0A2V6FXI8-F1
#
_entry.id   AF-A0A2V6FXI8-F1
#
_cell.length_a   1.000
_cell.length_b   1.000
_cell.length_c   1.000
_cell.angle_alpha   90.00
_cell.angle_beta   90.00
_cell.angle_gamma   90.00
#
_symmetry.space_group_name_H-M   'P 1'
#
loop_
_entity.id
_entity.type
_entity.pdbx_description
1 polymer ?
#
loop_
_entity_poly.entity_id
_entity_poly.type
_entity_poly.pdbx_seq_one_letter_code
_entity_poly.pdbx_strand_id
1 'polypeptide(L)'
;MKPKPRILTALITFLPVIAAVAQSAQPMMKAIVIHEYGGPEVLKYEDVARPESKENEILVRVIAAGVNPVDGMIRSGMFAKYEKATFPIIPGGDIARVVEKTGSGITKFKPGDPVYAYVSLKNSGGYAEYAIATEKEAAPKPQSASHVEAAA
;
A
#
# COMPACT_ATOMS: atom_id res chain seq x y z
N MET A 1 -27.55 46.63 60.90
CA MET A 1 -27.94 45.77 59.76
C MET A 1 -27.00 46.05 58.60
N LYS A 2 -26.06 45.14 58.31
CA LYS A 2 -25.04 45.28 57.24
C LYS A 2 -25.54 44.58 55.96
N PRO A 3 -25.29 45.13 54.76
CA PRO A 3 -25.74 44.53 53.51
C PRO A 3 -24.89 43.30 53.15
N LYS A 4 -25.54 42.23 52.66
CA LYS A 4 -24.90 41.00 52.17
C LYS A 4 -24.19 41.28 50.82
N PRO A 5 -23.00 40.69 50.55
CA PRO A 5 -22.34 40.83 49.26
C PRO A 5 -23.01 39.92 48.21
N ARG A 6 -23.23 40.46 47.01
CA ARG A 6 -23.67 39.68 45.84
C ARG A 6 -22.43 39.08 45.18
N ILE A 7 -22.36 37.75 45.13
CA ILE A 7 -21.33 37.00 44.40
C ILE A 7 -21.74 37.02 42.92
N LEU A 8 -20.88 37.60 42.07
CA LEU A 8 -21.03 37.60 40.62
C LEU A 8 -20.43 36.31 40.07
N THR A 9 -21.26 35.33 39.73
CA THR A 9 -20.81 34.08 39.09
C THR A 9 -20.49 34.37 37.63
N ALA A 10 -19.19 34.43 37.29
CA ALA A 10 -18.73 34.49 35.90
C ALA A 10 -18.86 33.10 35.27
N LEU A 11 -19.76 32.97 34.29
CA LEU A 11 -19.94 31.75 33.50
C LEU A 11 -18.84 31.73 32.42
N ILE A 12 -17.76 30.99 32.64
CA ILE A 12 -16.74 30.74 31.60
C ILE A 12 -17.29 29.63 30.69
N THR A 13 -17.82 30.01 29.53
CA THR A 13 -18.20 29.05 28.49
C THR A 13 -16.95 28.56 27.77
N PHE A 14 -16.55 27.31 28.02
CA PHE A 14 -15.60 26.58 27.18
C PHE A 14 -16.29 26.19 25.87
N LEU A 15 -15.89 26.83 24.77
CA LEU A 15 -16.22 26.36 23.42
C LEU A 15 -15.29 25.19 23.07
N PRO A 16 -15.80 24.04 22.60
CA PRO A 16 -14.95 22.97 22.14
C PRO A 16 -14.39 23.37 20.77
N VAL A 17 -13.07 23.53 20.67
CA VAL A 17 -12.39 23.60 19.37
C VAL A 17 -12.38 22.18 18.81
N ILE A 18 -13.41 21.83 18.04
CA ILE A 18 -13.36 20.64 17.20
C ILE A 18 -12.59 21.04 15.94
N ALA A 19 -11.27 20.89 15.97
CA ALA A 19 -10.49 20.85 14.75
C ALA A 19 -10.81 19.51 14.07
N ALA A 20 -11.72 19.55 13.10
CA ALA A 20 -11.85 18.46 12.15
C ALA A 20 -10.55 18.37 11.36
N VAL A 21 -9.70 17.42 11.72
CA VAL A 21 -8.65 16.94 10.82
C VAL A 21 -9.37 16.37 9.60
N ALA A 22 -9.37 17.12 8.50
CA ALA A 22 -9.80 16.58 7.22
C ALA A 22 -8.85 15.43 6.88
N GLN A 23 -9.30 14.21 7.11
CA GLN A 23 -8.63 13.02 6.59
C GLN A 23 -8.64 13.19 5.07
N SER A 24 -7.50 13.53 4.46
CA SER A 24 -7.42 13.54 3.00
C SER A 24 -7.79 12.15 2.52
N ALA A 25 -8.77 12.04 1.63
CA ALA A 25 -9.12 10.77 1.02
C ALA A 25 -7.86 10.12 0.47
N GLN A 26 -7.58 8.89 0.88
CA GLN A 26 -6.44 8.14 0.35
C GLN A 26 -6.62 8.05 -1.17
N PRO A 27 -5.59 8.37 -1.97
CA PRO A 27 -5.68 8.26 -3.42
C PRO A 27 -6.03 6.83 -3.79
N MET A 28 -6.89 6.65 -4.80
CA MET A 28 -7.27 5.32 -5.29
C MET A 28 -6.36 4.89 -6.43
N MET A 29 -6.26 3.58 -6.66
CA MET A 29 -5.57 2.96 -7.77
C MET A 29 -6.34 1.74 -8.29
N LYS A 30 -6.04 1.31 -9.50
CA LYS A 30 -6.55 0.06 -10.06
C LYS A 30 -5.71 -1.14 -9.64
N ALA A 31 -6.37 -2.25 -9.32
CA ALA A 31 -5.72 -3.52 -8.99
C ALA A 31 -6.57 -4.73 -9.39
N ILE A 32 -5.92 -5.89 -9.50
CA ILE A 32 -6.57 -7.19 -9.48
C ILE A 32 -6.65 -7.67 -8.03
N VAL A 33 -7.87 -7.97 -7.58
CA VAL A 33 -8.19 -8.29 -6.19
C VAL A 33 -8.93 -9.62 -6.12
N ILE A 34 -8.67 -10.37 -5.07
CA ILE A 34 -9.47 -11.53 -4.67
C ILE A 34 -10.02 -11.30 -3.27
N HIS A 35 -11.31 -11.59 -3.08
CA HIS A 35 -12.00 -11.47 -1.79
C HIS A 35 -12.23 -12.83 -1.11
N GLU A 36 -11.98 -13.91 -1.85
CA GLU A 36 -12.06 -15.29 -1.41
C GLU A 36 -11.09 -16.15 -2.24
N TYR A 37 -10.82 -17.37 -1.78
CA TYR A 37 -10.04 -18.33 -2.56
C TYR A 37 -10.88 -18.93 -3.69
N GLY A 38 -10.25 -19.25 -4.82
CA GLY A 38 -10.94 -19.91 -5.94
C GLY A 38 -10.11 -20.04 -7.21
N GLY A 39 -10.78 -20.39 -8.30
CA GLY A 39 -10.20 -20.40 -9.64
C GLY A 39 -10.01 -18.99 -10.21
N PRO A 40 -9.65 -18.83 -11.49
CA PRO A 40 -9.44 -17.51 -12.10
C PRO A 40 -10.65 -16.56 -12.00
N GLU A 41 -11.86 -17.08 -11.85
CA GLU A 41 -13.12 -16.33 -11.76
C GLU A 41 -13.24 -15.41 -10.53
N VAL A 42 -12.44 -15.65 -9.48
CA VAL A 42 -12.42 -14.77 -8.30
C VAL A 42 -11.60 -13.50 -8.50
N LEU A 43 -10.81 -13.40 -9.57
CA LEU A 43 -10.03 -12.20 -9.90
C LEU A 43 -10.96 -11.07 -10.34
N LYS A 44 -10.98 -9.97 -9.59
CA LYS A 44 -11.77 -8.77 -9.87
C LYS A 44 -10.86 -7.58 -10.15
N TYR A 45 -11.20 -6.78 -11.17
CA TYR A 45 -10.50 -5.53 -11.45
C TYR A 45 -11.22 -4.38 -10.75
N GLU A 46 -10.61 -3.79 -9.73
CA GLU A 46 -11.26 -2.89 -8.79
C GLU A 46 -10.44 -1.62 -8.53
N ASP A 47 -11.12 -0.57 -8.06
CA ASP A 47 -10.46 0.57 -7.41
C ASP A 47 -10.19 0.23 -5.94
N VAL A 48 -8.94 0.35 -5.51
CA VAL A 48 -8.49 0.15 -4.13
C VAL A 48 -7.72 1.35 -3.64
N ALA A 49 -7.58 1.50 -2.32
CA ALA A 49 -6.72 2.54 -1.76
C ALA A 49 -5.27 2.29 -2.20
N ARG A 50 -4.62 3.31 -2.77
CA ARG A 50 -3.20 3.28 -3.10
C ARG A 50 -2.41 3.19 -1.80
N PRO A 51 -1.45 2.26 -1.68
CA PRO A 51 -0.64 2.17 -0.48
C PRO A 51 0.30 3.39 -0.38
N GLU A 52 0.66 3.75 0.85
CA GLU A 52 1.66 4.76 1.14
C GLU A 52 2.89 4.06 1.76
N SER A 53 4.08 4.41 1.27
CA SER A 53 5.34 3.85 1.77
C SER A 53 5.62 4.30 3.20
N LYS A 54 5.91 3.36 4.10
CA LYS A 54 6.49 3.65 5.43
C LYS A 54 7.96 4.04 5.33
N GLU A 55 8.56 4.37 6.48
CA GLU A 55 9.95 4.81 6.62
C GLU A 55 10.97 3.91 5.92
N ASN A 56 10.81 2.59 5.99
CA ASN A 56 11.72 1.58 5.43
C ASN A 56 11.23 0.97 4.10
N GLU A 57 10.26 1.60 3.46
CA GLU A 57 9.60 1.12 2.25
C GLU A 57 9.78 2.11 1.09
N ILE A 58 9.71 1.58 -0.12
CA ILE A 58 9.54 2.34 -1.35
C ILE A 58 8.16 2.04 -1.93
N LEU A 59 7.54 3.06 -2.50
CA LEU A 59 6.37 2.93 -3.35
C LEU A 59 6.86 2.81 -4.79
N VAL A 60 6.56 1.69 -5.44
CA VAL A 60 6.88 1.47 -6.84
C VAL A 60 5.63 1.74 -7.66
N ARG A 61 5.71 2.66 -8.64
CA ARG A 61 4.70 2.74 -9.69
C ARG A 61 4.97 1.59 -10.62
N VAL A 62 4.00 0.71 -10.87
CA VAL A 62 4.18 -0.52 -11.66
C VAL A 62 3.79 -0.25 -13.11
N ILE A 63 4.43 -0.94 -14.05
CA ILE A 63 3.95 -1.04 -15.45
C ILE A 63 4.04 -2.46 -16.01
N ALA A 64 4.88 -3.31 -15.42
CA ALA A 64 5.01 -4.70 -15.75
C ALA A 64 4.97 -5.53 -14.47
N ALA A 65 4.29 -6.67 -14.53
CA ALA A 65 4.24 -7.67 -13.47
C ALA A 65 4.37 -9.07 -14.07
N GLY A 66 5.11 -9.94 -13.39
CA GLY A 66 5.29 -11.33 -13.78
C GLY A 66 4.11 -12.20 -13.34
N VAL A 67 3.76 -13.19 -14.16
CA VAL A 67 2.72 -14.17 -13.82
C VAL A 67 3.37 -15.53 -13.58
N ASN A 68 3.27 -16.03 -12.36
CA ASN A 68 3.91 -17.26 -11.93
C ASN A 68 2.89 -18.33 -11.52
N PRO A 69 3.24 -19.63 -11.59
CA PRO A 69 2.38 -20.70 -11.08
C PRO A 69 1.98 -20.53 -9.61
N VAL A 70 2.88 -19.97 -8.78
CA VAL A 70 2.64 -19.73 -7.35
C VAL A 70 1.47 -18.77 -7.11
N ASP A 71 1.24 -17.80 -8.01
CA ASP A 71 0.13 -16.85 -7.90
C ASP A 71 -1.22 -17.59 -7.96
N GLY A 72 -1.33 -18.56 -8.87
CA GLY A 72 -2.50 -19.43 -8.98
C GLY A 72 -2.69 -20.35 -7.77
N MET A 73 -1.60 -20.85 -7.20
CA MET A 73 -1.62 -21.69 -6.00
C MET A 73 -2.02 -20.91 -4.74
N ILE A 74 -1.55 -19.67 -4.60
CA ILE A 74 -1.97 -18.77 -3.51
C ILE A 74 -3.45 -18.43 -3.67
N ARG A 75 -3.88 -18.02 -4.87
CA ARG A 75 -5.28 -17.69 -5.18
C ARG A 75 -6.23 -18.87 -4.90
N SER A 76 -5.84 -20.10 -5.21
CA SER A 76 -6.68 -21.28 -4.97
C SER A 76 -6.76 -21.67 -3.49
N GLY A 77 -5.98 -21.03 -2.61
CA GLY A 77 -5.91 -21.35 -1.19
C GLY A 77 -5.00 -22.53 -0.86
N MET A 78 -4.16 -23.00 -1.80
CA MET A 78 -3.27 -24.15 -1.59
C MET A 78 -2.35 -23.96 -0.37
N PHE A 79 -1.99 -22.72 -0.05
CA PHE A 79 -1.12 -22.36 1.08
C PHE A 79 -1.88 -21.85 2.32
N ALA A 80 -3.22 -21.81 2.32
CA ALA A 80 -4.02 -21.19 3.38
C ALA A 80 -3.78 -21.76 4.80
N LYS A 81 -3.33 -23.02 4.90
CA LYS A 81 -2.96 -23.66 6.17
C LYS A 81 -1.62 -23.16 6.77
N TYR A 82 -0.75 -22.62 5.93
CA TYR A 82 0.58 -22.13 6.33
C TYR A 82 0.62 -20.61 6.38
N GLU A 83 -0.18 -19.96 5.53
CA GLU A 83 -0.25 -18.51 5.42
C GLU A 83 -1.66 -18.04 5.79
N LYS A 84 -1.78 -17.37 6.94
CA LYS A 84 -3.02 -16.68 7.33
C LYS A 84 -3.15 -15.40 6.51
N ALA A 85 -3.55 -15.52 5.26
CA ALA A 85 -3.86 -14.36 4.44
C ALA A 85 -5.13 -13.68 4.98
N THR A 86 -5.16 -12.34 4.93
CA THR A 86 -6.33 -11.54 5.24
C THR A 86 -6.87 -11.01 3.92
N PHE A 87 -8.14 -11.27 3.62
CA PHE A 87 -8.80 -10.72 2.45
C PHE A 87 -9.16 -9.24 2.67
N PRO A 88 -9.20 -8.41 1.62
CA PRO A 88 -8.87 -8.74 0.22
C PRO A 88 -7.36 -8.90 -0.02
N ILE A 89 -6.99 -9.69 -1.04
CA ILE A 89 -5.60 -9.91 -1.45
C ILE A 89 -5.41 -9.38 -2.87
N ILE A 90 -4.32 -8.65 -3.10
CA ILE A 90 -3.80 -8.33 -4.44
C ILE A 90 -2.69 -9.35 -4.74
N PRO A 91 -2.84 -10.24 -5.75
CA PRO A 91 -1.81 -11.21 -6.10
C PRO A 91 -0.62 -10.60 -6.85
N GLY A 92 0.39 -11.45 -7.16
CA GLY A 92 1.57 -11.10 -7.94
C GLY A 92 2.77 -10.72 -7.07
N GLY A 93 3.88 -11.44 -7.23
CA GLY A 93 5.14 -11.15 -6.55
C GLY A 93 6.08 -10.27 -7.37
N ASP A 94 6.17 -10.47 -8.68
CA ASP A 94 7.20 -9.82 -9.49
C ASP A 94 6.67 -8.54 -10.15
N ILE A 95 7.42 -7.45 -9.99
CA ILE A 95 7.09 -6.14 -10.57
C ILE A 95 8.32 -5.46 -11.14
N ALA A 96 8.09 -4.56 -12.10
CA ALA A 96 9.09 -3.57 -12.50
C ALA A 96 8.45 -2.25 -12.93
N ARG A 97 9.20 -1.17 -12.69
CA ARG A 97 9.16 0.13 -13.38
C ARG A 97 10.04 1.13 -12.64
N VAL A 98 9.47 2.04 -11.85
CA VAL A 98 10.20 3.12 -11.18
C VAL A 98 9.72 3.34 -9.76
N VAL A 99 10.63 3.80 -8.91
CA VAL A 99 10.30 4.31 -7.58
C VAL A 99 9.49 5.59 -7.72
N GLU A 100 8.26 5.60 -7.20
CA GLU A 100 7.40 6.78 -7.12
C GLU A 100 7.78 7.63 -5.90
N LYS A 101 7.95 6.97 -4.75
CA LYS A 101 8.19 7.62 -3.46
C LYS A 101 9.04 6.72 -2.55
N THR A 102 9.79 7.33 -1.66
CA THR A 102 10.62 6.65 -0.66
C THR A 102 10.21 7.05 0.74
N GLY A 103 10.28 6.11 1.68
CA GLY A 103 10.34 6.42 3.11
C GLY A 103 11.60 7.18 3.49
N SER A 104 11.59 7.82 4.66
CA SER A 104 12.71 8.62 5.17
C SER A 104 13.96 7.81 5.52
N GLY A 105 13.81 6.49 5.75
CA GLY A 105 14.90 5.57 6.07
C GLY A 105 15.50 4.86 4.86
N ILE A 106 15.01 5.16 3.64
CA ILE A 106 15.55 4.62 2.39
C ILE A 106 16.83 5.36 2.01
N THR A 107 17.86 4.62 1.63
CA THR A 107 19.19 5.11 1.30
C THR A 107 19.69 4.65 -0.08
N LYS A 108 19.20 3.52 -0.59
CA LYS A 108 19.64 2.91 -1.86
C LYS A 108 18.92 3.44 -3.09
N PHE A 109 17.73 3.98 -2.91
CA PHE A 109 16.84 4.39 -3.99
C PHE A 109 16.31 5.80 -3.79
N LYS A 110 15.95 6.46 -4.88
CA LYS A 110 15.25 7.75 -4.92
C LYS A 110 14.11 7.72 -5.94
N PRO A 111 13.13 8.63 -5.84
CA PRO A 111 12.09 8.76 -6.86
C PRO A 111 12.67 8.87 -8.28
N GLY A 112 12.08 8.14 -9.22
CA GLY A 112 12.51 8.04 -10.61
C GLY A 112 13.50 6.90 -10.90
N ASP A 113 14.09 6.26 -9.89
CA ASP A 113 15.02 5.14 -10.12
C ASP A 113 14.30 3.94 -10.76
N PRO A 114 14.83 3.36 -11.85
CA PRO A 114 14.27 2.17 -12.45
C PRO A 114 14.61 0.92 -11.63
N VAL A 115 13.59 0.16 -11.24
CA VAL A 115 13.72 -1.00 -10.35
C VAL A 115 12.91 -2.20 -10.83
N TYR A 116 13.32 -3.38 -10.37
CA TYR A 116 12.49 -4.58 -10.30
C TYR A 116 12.48 -5.10 -8.86
N ALA A 117 11.44 -5.82 -8.47
CA ALA A 117 11.28 -6.31 -7.12
C ALA A 117 10.43 -7.58 -7.04
N TYR A 118 10.69 -8.39 -6.01
CA TYR A 118 9.80 -9.43 -5.54
C TYR A 118 9.09 -8.93 -4.27
N VAL A 119 7.80 -8.62 -4.35
CA VAL A 119 7.03 -7.98 -3.29
C VAL A 119 6.23 -8.97 -2.43
N SER A 120 6.15 -8.66 -1.14
CA SER A 120 5.33 -9.40 -0.18
C SER A 120 3.84 -9.09 -0.35
N LEU A 121 3.02 -10.14 -0.45
CA LEU A 121 1.56 -10.01 -0.52
C LEU A 121 0.92 -9.42 0.74
N LYS A 122 1.67 -9.30 1.85
CA LYS A 122 1.18 -8.69 3.10
C LYS A 122 0.96 -7.18 2.97
N ASN A 123 1.67 -6.52 2.05
CA ASN A 123 1.75 -5.06 1.95
C ASN A 123 1.23 -4.50 0.61
N SER A 124 0.46 -5.29 -0.15
CA SER A 124 0.04 -5.11 -1.57
C SER A 124 0.91 -5.91 -2.55
N GLY A 125 0.28 -6.82 -3.29
CA GLY A 125 0.93 -7.51 -4.42
C GLY A 125 1.06 -6.65 -5.67
N GLY A 126 1.70 -7.23 -6.67
CA GLY A 126 2.17 -6.58 -7.88
C GLY A 126 1.14 -6.43 -9.00
N TYR A 127 -0.01 -7.10 -8.94
CA TYR A 127 -1.10 -6.91 -9.90
C TYR A 127 -1.90 -5.63 -9.61
N ALA A 128 -1.20 -4.52 -9.50
CA ALA A 128 -1.73 -3.21 -9.16
C ALA A 128 -0.90 -2.11 -9.84
N GLU A 129 -1.47 -0.91 -9.95
CA GLU A 129 -0.72 0.25 -10.49
C GLU A 129 0.42 0.69 -9.56
N TYR A 130 0.34 0.37 -8.26
CA TYR A 130 1.38 0.63 -7.28
C TYR A 130 1.55 -0.53 -6.31
N ALA A 131 2.78 -0.77 -5.86
CA ALA A 131 3.11 -1.79 -4.89
C ALA A 131 4.21 -1.31 -3.93
N ILE A 132 4.26 -1.94 -2.75
CA ILE A 132 5.25 -1.65 -1.71
C ILE A 132 6.38 -2.67 -1.77
N ALA A 133 7.61 -2.16 -1.73
CA ALA A 133 8.81 -2.98 -1.56
C ALA A 133 9.71 -2.37 -0.48
N THR A 134 10.57 -3.20 0.11
CA THR A 134 11.70 -2.77 0.94
C THR A 134 12.99 -2.73 0.11
N GLU A 135 14.04 -2.13 0.64
CA GLU A 135 15.37 -2.13 -0.01
C GLU A 135 16.03 -3.51 -0.18
N LYS A 136 15.44 -4.54 0.44
CA LYS A 136 15.89 -5.93 0.33
C LYS A 136 15.11 -6.69 -0.73
N GLU A 137 13.89 -6.24 -1.03
CA GLU A 137 13.00 -6.83 -2.03
C GLU A 137 13.24 -6.24 -3.42
N ALA A 138 13.78 -5.02 -3.50
CA ALA A 138 14.04 -4.32 -4.74
C ALA A 138 15.52 -4.27 -5.13
N ALA A 139 15.77 -4.26 -6.44
CA ALA A 139 17.08 -4.07 -7.03
C ALA A 139 17.01 -3.12 -8.24
N PRO A 140 18.13 -2.45 -8.61
CA PRO A 140 18.18 -1.62 -9.81
C PRO A 140 17.88 -2.46 -11.05
N LYS A 141 17.03 -1.95 -11.94
CA LYS A 141 16.76 -2.60 -13.22
C LYS A 141 18.02 -2.55 -14.10
N PRO A 142 18.46 -3.66 -14.69
CA PRO A 142 19.52 -3.64 -15.70
C PRO A 142 19.17 -2.67 -16.85
N GLN A 143 20.14 -1.88 -17.32
CA GLN A 143 19.91 -0.94 -18.42
C GLN A 143 19.58 -1.65 -19.73
N SER A 144 20.09 -2.86 -19.93
CA SER A 144 19.88 -3.69 -21.13
C SER A 144 18.51 -4.36 -21.21
N ALA A 145 17.73 -4.38 -20.12
CA ALA A 145 16.42 -5.00 -20.08
C ALA A 145 15.30 -3.95 -20.13
N SER A 146 14.21 -4.24 -20.82
CA SER A 146 12.94 -3.50 -20.70
C SER A 146 12.29 -3.74 -19.32
N HIS A 147 11.25 -2.98 -18.99
CA HIS A 147 10.48 -3.25 -17.77
C HIS A 147 9.74 -4.59 -17.81
N VAL A 148 9.28 -5.02 -19.00
CA VAL A 148 8.62 -6.32 -19.16
C VAL A 148 9.62 -7.45 -18.91
N GLU A 149 10.82 -7.38 -19.50
CA GLU A 149 11.86 -8.39 -19.27
C GLU A 149 12.36 -8.41 -17.82
N ALA A 150 12.40 -7.26 -17.15
CA ALA A 150 12.85 -7.18 -15.76
C ALA A 150 11.82 -7.69 -14.74
N ALA A 151 10.55 -7.79 -15.12
CA ALA A 151 9.48 -8.33 -14.28
C ALA A 151 9.14 -9.79 -14.61
N ALA A 152 9.82 -10.39 -15.59
CA ALA A 152 9.54 -11.73 -16.11
C ALA A 152 10.30 -12.84 -15.39
#